data_AF-A0A2H5WP89-F1
#
_entry.id   AF-A0A2H5WP89-F1
#
_cell.length_a   1.000
_cell.length_b   1.000
_cell.length_c   1.000
_cell.angle_alpha   90.00
_cell.angle_beta   90.00
_cell.angle_gamma   90.00
#
_symmetry.space_group_name_H-M   'P 1'
#
loop_
_entity.id
_entity.type
_entity.pdbx_description
1 polymer ?
#
loop_
_entity_poly.entity_id
_entity_poly.type
_entity_poly.pdbx_seq_one_letter_code
_entity_poly.pdbx_strand_id
1 'polypeptide(L)'
;MFNKRLFTGVMLACALSVLSAGAQMWHFHDPLSGSQEVPPNSSPATGIAMGTYDQATRTLRIMVNASGFQSNLLFGHIHRGAVGVNGPIVFFLNNTSSDPRVWTSDDTFTLTSAQEADFLGGLWYVNLHTQLLSGGEIRGQLNPIPEPASLVFLGAGVAGLLWRRRK
;
A
#
# COMPACT_ATOMS: atom_id res chain seq x y z
N MET A 1 -16.24 45.97 -51.16
CA MET A 1 -17.09 45.54 -50.03
C MET A 1 -16.93 44.03 -49.88
N PHE A 2 -16.32 43.60 -48.77
CA PHE A 2 -16.03 42.20 -48.44
C PHE A 2 -17.28 41.52 -47.86
N ASN A 3 -17.68 40.35 -48.37
CA ASN A 3 -18.62 39.46 -47.68
C ASN A 3 -17.96 38.09 -47.44
N LYS A 4 -17.43 37.91 -46.23
CA LYS A 4 -16.96 36.60 -45.73
C LYS A 4 -18.17 35.83 -45.23
N ARG A 5 -18.48 34.68 -45.87
CA ARG A 5 -19.47 33.73 -45.36
C ARG A 5 -18.83 32.91 -44.23
N LEU A 6 -19.48 32.96 -43.07
CA LEU A 6 -19.09 32.29 -41.82
C LEU A 6 -19.38 30.79 -41.94
N PHE A 7 -18.36 29.94 -41.78
CA PHE A 7 -18.54 28.49 -41.67
C PHE A 7 -18.85 28.11 -40.23
N THR A 8 -19.97 27.39 -40.06
CA THR A 8 -20.45 26.69 -38.87
C THR A 8 -19.46 25.64 -38.40
N GLY A 9 -19.28 25.50 -37.08
CA GLY A 9 -18.52 24.40 -36.47
C GLY A 9 -18.98 24.15 -35.05
N VAL A 10 -20.01 23.32 -34.87
CA VAL A 10 -20.38 22.76 -33.58
C VAL A 10 -19.41 21.60 -33.30
N MET A 11 -18.44 21.83 -32.42
CA MET A 11 -17.57 20.77 -31.89
C MET A 11 -18.24 20.15 -30.67
N LEU A 12 -19.02 19.09 -30.88
CA LEU A 12 -19.41 18.19 -29.81
C LEU A 12 -18.23 17.23 -29.55
N ALA A 13 -17.28 17.67 -28.73
CA ALA A 13 -16.25 16.80 -28.20
C ALA A 13 -16.88 15.91 -27.12
N CYS A 14 -17.34 14.73 -27.52
CA CYS A 14 -17.61 13.64 -26.59
C CYS A 14 -16.30 13.36 -25.85
N ALA A 15 -16.23 13.74 -24.57
CA ALA A 15 -15.12 13.40 -23.70
C ALA A 15 -15.12 11.86 -23.58
N LEU A 16 -14.18 11.23 -24.29
CA LEU A 16 -13.90 9.82 -24.16
C LEU A 16 -13.36 9.60 -22.75
N SER A 17 -14.23 9.26 -21.80
CA SER A 17 -13.84 8.77 -20.50
C SER A 17 -13.08 7.47 -20.73
N VAL A 18 -11.75 7.56 -20.71
CA VAL A 18 -10.89 6.38 -20.71
C VAL A 18 -11.11 5.72 -19.35
N LEU A 19 -12.10 4.83 -19.27
CA LEU A 19 -12.20 3.88 -18.18
C LEU A 19 -10.93 3.05 -18.28
N SER A 20 -9.96 3.33 -17.42
CA SER A 20 -8.85 2.41 -17.21
C SER A 20 -9.45 1.13 -16.65
N ALA A 21 -9.76 0.18 -17.54
CA ALA A 21 -10.19 -1.17 -17.20
C ALA A 21 -9.01 -2.04 -16.70
N GLY A 22 -7.85 -1.43 -16.44
CA GLY A 22 -6.74 -2.08 -15.75
C GLY A 22 -7.08 -2.21 -14.26
N ALA A 23 -6.84 -3.40 -13.72
CA ALA A 23 -7.02 -3.65 -12.29
C ALA A 23 -6.19 -2.68 -11.45
N GLN A 24 -6.80 -2.19 -10.37
CA GLN A 24 -6.19 -1.20 -9.51
C GLN A 24 -5.06 -1.83 -8.69
N MET A 25 -3.86 -1.28 -8.83
CA MET A 25 -2.72 -1.59 -7.97
C MET A 25 -2.72 -0.64 -6.77
N TRP A 26 -2.47 -1.20 -5.59
CA TRP A 26 -2.33 -0.47 -4.35
C TRP A 26 -0.93 -0.68 -3.79
N HIS A 27 -0.40 0.35 -3.13
CA HIS A 27 0.94 0.35 -2.56
C HIS A 27 0.88 0.83 -1.12
N PHE A 28 1.82 0.39 -0.30
CA PHE A 28 1.96 0.86 1.07
C PHE A 28 3.45 0.87 1.47
N HIS A 29 3.78 1.75 2.41
CA HIS A 29 5.12 1.92 2.95
C HIS A 29 4.98 2.52 4.35
N ASP A 30 4.82 1.66 5.34
CA ASP A 30 4.42 2.02 6.69
C ASP A 30 5.52 1.68 7.71
N PRO A 31 5.90 2.62 8.59
CA PRO A 31 6.90 2.37 9.61
C PRO A 31 6.36 1.52 10.76
N LEU A 32 7.24 0.72 11.37
CA LEU A 32 6.98 -0.04 12.58
C LEU A 32 7.79 0.54 13.74
N SER A 33 7.14 0.67 14.90
CA SER A 33 7.78 1.12 16.15
C SER A 33 7.06 0.60 17.39
N GLY A 34 7.76 0.60 18.53
CA GLY A 34 7.16 0.26 19.83
C GLY A 34 6.11 1.25 20.31
N SER A 35 6.16 2.51 19.83
CA SER A 35 5.16 3.54 20.14
C SER A 35 3.78 3.26 19.51
N GLN A 36 3.73 2.39 18.49
CA GLN A 36 2.50 1.99 17.81
C GLN A 36 1.85 0.74 18.44
N GLU A 37 2.53 0.06 19.36
CA GLU A 37 1.96 -1.05 20.12
C GLU A 37 0.76 -0.60 20.98
N VAL A 38 -0.06 -1.57 21.39
CA VAL A 38 -1.20 -1.33 22.27
C VAL A 38 -1.14 -2.30 23.45
N PRO A 39 -0.68 -1.85 24.64
CA PRO A 39 -0.17 -0.51 24.95
C PRO A 39 1.22 -0.22 24.34
N PRO A 40 1.58 1.06 24.12
CA PRO A 40 2.91 1.44 23.62
C PRO A 40 4.04 0.97 24.55
N ASN A 41 5.20 0.64 23.97
CA ASN A 41 6.41 0.29 24.69
C ASN A 41 7.63 1.15 24.28
N SER A 42 8.75 0.99 24.99
CA SER A 42 9.98 1.76 24.78
C SER A 42 11.05 1.01 23.96
N SER A 43 10.66 0.04 23.13
CA SER A 43 11.62 -0.68 22.30
C SER A 43 12.38 0.28 21.39
N PRO A 44 13.71 0.15 21.26
CA PRO A 44 14.49 0.92 20.31
C PRO A 44 14.40 0.35 18.88
N ALA A 45 13.76 -0.80 18.69
CA ALA A 45 13.63 -1.44 17.39
C ALA A 45 12.76 -0.59 16.45
N THR A 46 13.13 -0.60 15.17
CA THR A 46 12.37 0.06 14.11
C THR A 46 12.30 -0.83 12.89
N GLY A 47 11.27 -0.63 12.06
CA GLY A 47 11.14 -1.35 10.80
C GLY A 47 10.26 -0.63 9.81
N ILE A 48 10.13 -1.20 8.63
CA ILE A 48 9.21 -0.78 7.57
C ILE A 48 8.49 -2.03 7.04
N ALA A 49 7.18 -1.93 6.86
CA ALA A 49 6.40 -2.82 6.02
C ALA A 49 6.05 -2.09 4.73
N MET A 50 6.35 -2.70 3.59
CA MET A 50 6.02 -2.14 2.29
C MET A 50 5.56 -3.23 1.35
N GLY A 51 4.84 -2.86 0.29
CA GLY A 51 4.38 -3.87 -0.64
C GLY A 51 3.36 -3.35 -1.63
N THR A 52 2.78 -4.30 -2.33
CA THR A 52 1.77 -4.05 -3.37
C THR A 52 0.60 -5.00 -3.23
N TYR A 53 -0.58 -4.52 -3.59
CA TYR A 53 -1.77 -5.34 -3.72
C TYR A 53 -2.36 -5.18 -5.12
N ASP A 54 -2.48 -6.30 -5.83
CA ASP A 54 -3.16 -6.40 -7.12
C ASP A 54 -4.61 -6.82 -6.91
N GLN A 55 -5.53 -5.90 -7.16
CA GLN A 55 -6.95 -6.13 -6.96
C GLN A 55 -7.57 -7.09 -7.99
N ALA A 56 -6.97 -7.31 -9.17
CA ALA A 56 -7.47 -8.30 -10.13
C ALA A 56 -7.23 -9.72 -9.64
N THR A 57 -6.01 -9.96 -9.15
CA THR A 57 -5.60 -11.30 -8.70
C THR A 57 -5.84 -11.52 -7.21
N ARG A 58 -6.20 -10.46 -6.47
CA ARG A 58 -6.27 -10.40 -5.01
C ARG A 58 -4.96 -10.82 -4.35
N THR A 59 -3.84 -10.44 -4.96
CA THR A 59 -2.51 -10.85 -4.51
C THR A 59 -1.87 -9.71 -3.73
N LEU A 60 -1.60 -9.94 -2.45
CA LEU A 60 -0.79 -9.09 -1.60
C LEU A 60 0.65 -9.62 -1.60
N ARG A 61 1.61 -8.80 -2.01
CA ARG A 61 3.03 -9.00 -1.71
C ARG A 61 3.44 -8.01 -0.64
N ILE A 62 4.09 -8.49 0.42
CA ILE A 62 4.54 -7.68 1.55
C ILE A 62 5.98 -8.01 1.90
N MET A 63 6.80 -6.97 1.99
CA MET A 63 8.16 -7.02 2.48
C MET A 63 8.23 -6.31 3.82
N VAL A 64 8.86 -6.94 4.80
CA VAL A 64 9.10 -6.35 6.12
C VAL A 64 10.58 -6.41 6.42
N ASN A 65 11.17 -5.26 6.76
CA ASN A 65 12.54 -5.17 7.22
C ASN A 65 12.60 -4.43 8.55
N ALA A 66 13.21 -5.03 9.57
CA ALA A 66 13.31 -4.43 10.90
C ALA A 66 14.59 -4.85 11.63
N SER A 67 15.07 -3.99 12.52
CA SER A 67 16.28 -4.23 13.31
C SER A 67 16.27 -3.41 14.60
N GLY A 68 17.31 -3.58 15.42
CA GLY A 68 17.45 -2.89 16.70
C GLY A 68 16.82 -3.64 17.87
N PHE A 69 16.43 -4.91 17.67
CA PHE A 69 15.86 -5.75 18.72
C PHE A 69 16.90 -6.08 19.80
N GLN A 70 16.50 -5.97 21.07
CA GLN A 70 17.39 -6.25 22.21
C GLN A 70 17.40 -7.73 22.63
N SER A 71 16.46 -8.52 22.10
CA SER A 71 16.37 -9.97 22.30
C SER A 71 15.96 -10.67 21.02
N ASN A 72 16.03 -12.00 21.00
CA ASN A 72 15.75 -12.76 19.79
C ASN A 72 14.27 -12.65 19.40
N LEU A 73 14.03 -12.53 18.10
CA LEU A 73 12.70 -12.57 17.48
C LEU A 73 12.09 -13.96 17.67
N LEU A 74 10.79 -13.99 17.91
CA LEU A 74 10.01 -15.22 18.04
C LEU A 74 9.14 -15.47 16.80
N PHE A 75 8.33 -14.48 16.43
CA PHE A 75 7.37 -14.58 15.32
C PHE A 75 6.94 -13.18 14.86
N GLY A 76 6.34 -13.13 13.68
CA GLY A 76 5.78 -11.93 13.08
C GLY A 76 4.47 -12.26 12.39
N HIS A 77 3.49 -11.38 12.50
CA HIS A 77 2.14 -11.60 12.02
C HIS A 77 1.58 -10.36 11.32
N ILE A 78 0.61 -10.61 10.43
CA ILE A 78 -0.38 -9.61 10.05
C ILE A 78 -1.63 -9.86 10.90
N HIS A 79 -2.12 -8.83 11.57
CA HIS A 79 -3.34 -8.86 12.36
C HIS A 79 -4.44 -8.01 11.73
N ARG A 80 -5.69 -8.29 12.09
CA ARG A 80 -6.85 -7.45 11.75
C ARG A 80 -7.29 -6.61 12.95
N GLY A 81 -6.98 -5.33 12.95
CA GLY A 81 -7.47 -4.32 13.87
C GLY A 81 -7.21 -2.91 13.36
N ALA A 82 -8.14 -1.99 13.66
CA ALA A 82 -7.93 -0.56 13.40
C ALA A 82 -6.75 -0.01 14.23
N VAL A 83 -6.31 1.20 13.90
CA VAL A 83 -5.29 1.92 14.68
C VAL A 83 -5.71 1.98 16.16
N GLY A 84 -4.79 1.59 17.05
CA GLY A 84 -5.04 1.58 18.50
C GLY A 84 -5.87 0.40 19.01
N VAL A 85 -6.26 -0.55 18.16
CA VAL A 85 -7.05 -1.73 18.54
C VAL A 85 -6.26 -3.01 18.23
N ASN A 86 -6.20 -3.93 19.18
CA ASN A 86 -5.64 -5.27 18.97
C ASN A 86 -6.69 -6.20 18.36
N GLY A 87 -6.26 -7.14 17.51
CA GLY A 87 -7.17 -8.09 16.91
C GLY A 87 -6.52 -9.42 16.51
N PRO A 88 -7.28 -10.33 15.88
CA PRO A 88 -6.81 -11.68 15.57
C PRO A 88 -5.73 -11.68 14.48
N ILE A 89 -4.92 -12.74 14.47
CA ILE A 89 -3.95 -13.01 13.40
C ILE A 89 -4.71 -13.34 12.11
N VAL A 90 -4.24 -12.77 11.01
CA VAL A 90 -4.70 -13.07 9.64
C VAL A 90 -3.68 -13.94 8.92
N PHE A 91 -2.40 -13.57 8.97
CA PHE A 91 -1.30 -14.29 8.34
C PHE A 91 -0.06 -14.34 9.23
N PHE A 92 0.73 -15.39 9.03
CA PHE A 92 2.07 -15.52 9.59
C PHE A 92 3.07 -15.00 8.57
N LEU A 93 4.09 -14.29 9.05
CA LEU A 93 5.21 -13.81 8.24
C LEU A 93 6.44 -14.68 8.50
N ASN A 94 7.24 -14.94 7.48
CA ASN A 94 8.39 -15.82 7.58
C ASN A 94 9.71 -15.02 7.63
N ASN A 95 10.35 -14.97 8.80
CA ASN A 95 11.67 -14.34 8.90
C ASN A 95 12.72 -15.19 8.17
N THR A 96 13.42 -14.57 7.23
CA THR A 96 14.47 -15.17 6.41
C THR A 96 15.87 -14.71 6.81
N SER A 97 15.98 -13.81 7.78
CA SER A 97 17.26 -13.37 8.33
C SER A 97 17.97 -14.52 9.05
N SER A 98 19.28 -14.61 8.87
CA SER A 98 20.15 -15.50 9.65
C SER A 98 20.52 -14.92 11.03
N ASP A 99 20.39 -13.60 11.21
CA ASP A 99 20.56 -12.95 12.50
C ASP A 99 19.22 -13.01 13.26
N PRO A 100 19.17 -13.62 14.47
CA PRO A 100 17.94 -13.76 15.25
C PRO A 100 17.38 -12.43 15.78
N ARG A 101 18.08 -11.31 15.59
CA ARG A 101 17.68 -9.95 15.99
C ARG A 101 17.50 -9.01 14.81
N VAL A 102 17.42 -9.55 13.60
CA VAL A 102 17.03 -8.83 12.39
C VAL A 102 15.83 -9.56 11.79
N TRP A 103 14.85 -8.78 11.34
CA TRP A 103 13.72 -9.30 10.61
C TRP A 103 13.84 -8.93 9.13
N THR A 104 13.78 -9.92 8.26
CA THR A 104 13.63 -9.73 6.81
C THR A 104 12.62 -10.74 6.31
N SER A 105 11.55 -10.28 5.67
CA SER A 105 10.59 -11.16 4.98
C SER A 105 10.12 -10.56 3.66
N ASP A 106 9.68 -11.43 2.75
CA ASP A 106 9.07 -11.11 1.46
C ASP A 106 8.01 -12.19 1.18
N ASP A 107 6.81 -11.95 1.70
CA ASP A 107 5.71 -12.90 1.71
C ASP A 107 4.67 -12.52 0.65
N THR A 108 3.98 -13.52 0.11
CA THR A 108 2.88 -13.32 -0.84
C THR A 108 1.64 -14.11 -0.41
N PHE A 109 0.49 -13.44 -0.41
CA PHE A 109 -0.80 -13.99 0.01
C PHE A 109 -1.87 -13.72 -1.05
N THR A 110 -2.75 -14.69 -1.26
CA THR A 110 -4.01 -14.46 -2.00
C THR A 110 -5.12 -14.19 -1.00
N LEU A 111 -5.77 -13.03 -1.13
CA LEU A 111 -6.81 -12.58 -0.20
C LEU A 111 -8.19 -13.12 -0.59
N THR A 112 -8.96 -13.51 0.41
CA THR A 112 -10.42 -13.64 0.27
C THR A 112 -11.06 -12.26 0.12
N SER A 113 -12.30 -12.20 -0.36
CA SER A 113 -13.01 -10.92 -0.51
C SER A 113 -13.21 -10.17 0.80
N ALA A 114 -13.39 -10.88 1.92
CA ALA A 114 -13.49 -10.25 3.24
C ALA A 114 -12.14 -9.68 3.71
N GLN A 115 -11.06 -10.43 3.48
CA GLN A 115 -9.70 -9.97 3.78
C GLN A 115 -9.29 -8.76 2.93
N GLU A 116 -9.66 -8.74 1.64
CA GLU A 116 -9.47 -7.57 0.78
C GLU A 116 -10.16 -6.34 1.36
N ALA A 117 -11.45 -6.44 1.73
CA ALA A 117 -12.19 -5.32 2.30
C ALA A 117 -11.54 -4.80 3.59
N ASP A 118 -11.09 -5.70 4.47
CA ASP A 118 -10.39 -5.32 5.70
C ASP A 118 -9.03 -4.65 5.41
N PHE A 119 -8.23 -5.20 4.48
CA PHE A 119 -6.93 -4.65 4.09
C PHE A 119 -7.06 -3.26 3.46
N LEU A 120 -7.93 -3.13 2.45
CA LEU A 120 -8.19 -1.85 1.77
C LEU A 120 -8.86 -0.83 2.70
N GLY A 121 -9.56 -1.29 3.74
CA GLY A 121 -10.10 -0.45 4.81
C GLY A 121 -9.05 0.05 5.81
N GLY A 122 -7.77 -0.30 5.64
CA GLY A 122 -6.70 0.05 6.58
C GLY A 122 -6.85 -0.61 7.93
N LEU A 123 -7.52 -1.77 8.01
CA LEU A 123 -7.78 -2.48 9.26
C LEU A 123 -6.71 -3.52 9.58
N TRP A 124 -5.56 -3.50 8.90
CA TRP A 124 -4.49 -4.47 9.10
C TRP A 124 -3.23 -3.81 9.62
N TYR A 125 -2.47 -4.56 10.42
CA TYR A 125 -1.16 -4.12 10.91
C TYR A 125 -0.18 -5.28 10.96
N VAL A 126 1.10 -4.98 10.75
CA VAL A 126 2.20 -5.91 11.05
C VAL A 126 2.57 -5.78 12.51
N ASN A 127 2.85 -6.90 13.16
CA ASN A 127 3.36 -6.96 14.52
C ASN A 127 4.49 -7.98 14.62
N LEU A 128 5.63 -7.57 15.20
CA LEU A 128 6.80 -8.43 15.42
C LEU A 128 7.03 -8.61 16.92
N HIS A 129 7.40 -9.83 17.31
CA HIS A 129 7.48 -10.25 18.70
C HIS A 129 8.87 -10.78 19.03
N THR A 130 9.32 -10.56 20.26
CA THR A 130 10.60 -11.09 20.75
C THR A 130 10.45 -11.80 22.09
N GLN A 131 11.54 -12.37 22.59
CA GLN A 131 11.59 -13.00 23.91
C GLN A 131 11.28 -12.02 25.06
N LEU A 132 11.71 -10.76 24.97
CA LEU A 132 11.44 -9.76 26.00
C LEU A 132 10.01 -9.19 25.91
N LEU A 133 9.46 -9.10 24.71
CA LEU A 133 8.16 -8.49 24.43
C LEU A 133 7.31 -9.44 23.56
N SER A 134 6.90 -10.55 24.17
CA SER A 134 6.15 -11.62 23.48
C SER A 134 4.74 -11.22 23.08
N GLY A 135 4.14 -10.24 23.78
CA GLY A 135 2.83 -9.67 23.42
C GLY A 135 2.86 -8.77 22.17
N GLY A 136 4.06 -8.37 21.72
CA GLY A 136 4.28 -7.41 20.64
C GLY A 136 5.41 -6.44 20.99
N GLU A 137 6.47 -6.40 20.17
CA GLU A 137 7.57 -5.46 20.35
C GLU A 137 7.42 -4.22 19.47
N ILE A 138 7.14 -4.39 18.18
CA ILE A 138 6.88 -3.28 17.24
C ILE A 138 5.68 -3.56 16.34
N ARG A 139 4.92 -2.50 16.06
CA ARG A 139 3.70 -2.52 15.23
C ARG A 139 3.76 -1.44 14.16
N GLY A 140 3.15 -1.72 13.01
CA GLY A 140 2.95 -0.76 11.92
C GLY A 140 1.61 -1.00 11.24
N GLN A 141 0.75 0.02 11.21
CA GLN A 141 -0.54 -0.07 10.50
C GLN A 141 -0.29 -0.06 8.99
N LEU A 142 -0.97 -0.93 8.25
CA LEU A 142 -0.87 -0.99 6.78
C LEU A 142 -1.88 -0.04 6.15
N ASN A 143 -1.39 0.94 5.40
CA ASN A 143 -2.21 1.96 4.75
C ASN A 143 -2.07 1.84 3.22
N PRO A 144 -2.84 0.95 2.57
CA PRO A 144 -2.81 0.82 1.12
C PRO A 144 -3.37 2.07 0.45
N ILE A 145 -2.61 2.60 -0.51
CA ILE A 145 -2.96 3.77 -1.31
C ILE A 145 -3.03 3.31 -2.78
N PRO A 146 -4.09 3.67 -3.54
CA PRO A 146 -4.14 3.40 -4.98
C PRO A 146 -2.98 4.10 -5.69
N GLU A 147 -2.38 3.47 -6.70
CA GLU A 147 -1.56 4.24 -7.64
C GLU A 147 -2.41 5.39 -8.22
N PRO A 148 -1.95 6.64 -8.12
CA PRO A 148 -2.68 7.73 -8.74
C PRO A 148 -2.76 7.47 -10.25
N ALA A 149 -3.92 7.68 -10.85
CA ALA A 149 -4.10 7.68 -12.30
C ALA A 149 -3.30 8.80 -13.02
N SER A 150 -2.30 9.40 -12.36
CA SER A 150 -1.46 10.51 -12.85
C SER A 150 -0.66 10.16 -14.11
N LEU A 151 -0.36 8.87 -14.37
CA LEU A 151 0.17 8.44 -15.67
C LEU A 151 -0.80 8.74 -16.83
N VAL A 152 -2.12 8.75 -16.59
CA VAL A 152 -3.14 9.14 -17.58
C VAL A 152 -3.11 10.66 -17.82
N PHE A 153 -2.89 11.47 -16.78
CA PHE A 153 -2.81 12.92 -16.90
C PHE A 153 -1.55 13.42 -17.63
N LEU A 154 -0.41 12.73 -17.48
CA LEU A 154 0.81 13.05 -18.24
C LEU A 154 0.62 12.83 -19.76
N GLY A 155 -0.14 11.78 -20.14
CA GLY A 155 -0.49 11.51 -21.54
C GLY A 155 -1.45 12.56 -22.14
N ALA A 156 -2.46 12.99 -21.38
CA ALA A 156 -3.40 14.02 -21.81
C ALA A 156 -2.71 15.40 -22.00
N GLY A 157 -1.74 15.73 -21.14
CA GLY A 157 -0.96 16.97 -21.24
C GLY A 157 -0.13 17.06 -22.53
N VAL A 158 0.55 15.97 -22.91
CA VAL A 158 1.36 15.91 -24.15
C VAL A 158 0.46 15.95 -25.39
N ALA A 159 -0.68 15.25 -25.39
CA ALA A 159 -1.64 15.31 -26.50
C ALA A 159 -2.23 16.72 -26.71
N GLY A 160 -2.54 17.44 -25.63
CA GLY A 160 -2.98 18.83 -25.69
C GLY A 160 -1.92 19.79 -26.25
N LEU A 161 -0.65 19.58 -25.89
CA LEU A 161 0.49 20.35 -26.41
C LEU A 161 0.75 20.08 -27.90
N LEU A 162 0.58 18.84 -28.36
CA LEU A 162 0.74 18.48 -29.77
C LEU A 162 -0.43 18.98 -30.64
N TRP A 163 -1.67 19.01 -30.12
CA TRP A 163 -2.80 19.63 -30.80
C TRP A 163 -2.58 21.13 -30.99
N ARG A 164 -2.13 21.83 -29.94
CA ARG A 164 -1.93 23.29 -29.97
C ARG A 164 -0.83 23.74 -30.93
N ARG A 165 0.11 22.85 -31.30
CA ARG A 165 1.18 23.13 -32.28
C ARG A 165 0.77 22.94 -33.75
N ARG A 166 -0.45 22.46 -34.02
CA ARG A 166 -0.99 22.25 -35.38
C ARG A 166 -1.99 23.31 -35.84
N LYS A 167 -2.14 24.40 -35.08
CA LYS A 167 -2.85 25.63 -35.48
C LYS A 167 -1.85 26.79 -35.47
#